data_AF-A0A941SUH8-F1
#
_entry.id   AF-A0A941SUH8-F1
#
_cell.length_a   1.000
_cell.length_b   1.000
_cell.length_c   1.000
_cell.angle_alpha   90.00
_cell.angle_beta   90.00
_cell.angle_gamma   90.00
#
_symmetry.space_group_name_H-M   'P 1'
#
loop_
_entity.id
_entity.type
_entity.pdbx_description
1 polymer ?
#
loop_
_entity_poly.entity_id
_entity_poly.type
_entity_poly.pdbx_seq_one_letter_code
_entity_poly.pdbx_strand_id
1 'polypeptide(L)'
;GMSLRALVHFLFERAGFNRWSPAMEGKRTQAVLHKYLMRAAEQVRAKGIVLGERLYVPEPFQEATRFEVAERRRQRLGVLRPVDGVAPLAMVLAEFKAVEACAGGCRVWLKHMPDVPLLASAKTWERIARTYAAVLEARDADLGQRVHAVMAALIRARREHTYEIDTATLMLASEQWIPIEGLHELPLLQALFAARRRFIKPLRYDARHAAVFANALLLDTGGETTPLHVLSPFLPAREREAKAEVLRHAADAWVWSTDVPMPPLPAARVLGT
;
A
#
# COMPACT_ATOMS: atom_id res chain seq x y z
N GLY A 1 9.43 5.86 17.39
CA GLY A 1 9.60 6.17 15.95
C GLY A 1 8.54 5.43 15.17
N MET A 2 8.07 6.00 14.06
CA MET A 2 7.04 5.40 13.19
C MET A 2 7.52 4.07 12.60
N SER A 3 6.65 3.06 12.48
CA SER A 3 7.01 1.81 11.80
C SER A 3 7.12 2.01 10.28
N LEU A 4 7.76 1.06 9.58
CA LEU A 4 7.83 1.07 8.12
C LEU A 4 6.44 1.06 7.48
N ARG A 5 5.48 0.34 8.06
CA ARG A 5 4.09 0.29 7.56
C ARG A 5 3.41 1.64 7.72
N ALA A 6 3.53 2.27 8.89
CA ALA A 6 2.97 3.58 9.11
C ALA A 6 3.60 4.65 8.20
N LEU A 7 4.87 4.50 7.83
CA LEU A 7 5.51 5.36 6.84
C LEU A 7 4.91 5.19 5.43
N VAL A 8 4.59 3.96 5.03
CA VAL A 8 3.89 3.73 3.75
C VAL A 8 2.49 4.34 3.77
N HIS A 9 1.74 4.15 4.86
CA HIS A 9 0.44 4.80 5.02
C HIS A 9 0.55 6.33 4.93
N PHE A 10 1.54 6.91 5.61
CA PHE A 10 1.82 8.34 5.54
C PHE A 10 2.07 8.80 4.10
N LEU A 11 2.93 8.10 3.36
CA LEU A 11 3.24 8.44 1.96
C LEU A 11 2.01 8.32 1.06
N PHE A 12 1.21 7.26 1.21
CA PHE A 12 -0.02 7.07 0.44
C PHE A 12 -1.06 8.15 0.73
N GLU A 13 -1.22 8.56 1.99
CA GLU A 13 -2.11 9.65 2.37
C GLU A 13 -1.64 10.99 1.80
N ARG A 14 -0.35 11.32 1.96
CA ARG A 14 0.24 12.55 1.42
C ARG A 14 0.18 12.62 -0.10
N ALA A 15 0.33 11.48 -0.77
CA ALA A 15 0.20 11.38 -2.23
C ALA A 15 -1.27 11.33 -2.70
N GLY A 16 -2.25 11.26 -1.79
CA GLY A 16 -3.68 11.23 -2.10
C GLY A 16 -4.19 9.87 -2.58
N PHE A 17 -3.39 8.81 -2.47
CA PHE A 17 -3.79 7.45 -2.87
C PHE A 17 -4.82 6.81 -1.93
N ASN A 18 -5.07 7.40 -0.76
CA ASN A 18 -6.17 7.01 0.12
C ASN A 18 -7.49 7.75 -0.20
N ARG A 19 -7.54 8.61 -1.22
CA ARG A 19 -8.76 9.32 -1.63
C ARG A 19 -9.28 8.75 -2.93
N TRP A 20 -10.54 8.93 -3.25
CA TRP A 20 -11.09 8.59 -4.55
C TRP A 20 -12.09 9.63 -5.03
N SER A 21 -12.06 9.92 -6.32
CA SER A 21 -13.16 10.59 -7.01
C SER A 21 -13.26 10.04 -8.44
N PRO A 22 -14.43 10.16 -9.09
CA PRO A 22 -14.62 9.64 -10.45
C PRO A 22 -13.69 10.26 -11.50
N ALA A 23 -13.11 11.42 -11.22
CA ALA A 23 -12.14 12.08 -12.09
C ALA A 23 -10.77 11.37 -12.11
N MET A 24 -10.53 10.41 -11.20
CA MET A 24 -9.29 9.63 -11.08
C MET A 24 -9.34 8.30 -11.83
N GLU A 25 -10.51 7.92 -12.37
CA GLU A 25 -10.71 6.68 -13.11
C GLU A 25 -9.67 6.51 -14.24
N GLY A 26 -9.01 5.35 -14.27
CA GLY A 26 -7.96 5.03 -15.25
C GLY A 26 -6.68 5.86 -15.16
N LYS A 27 -6.51 6.75 -14.17
CA LYS A 27 -5.35 7.66 -14.09
C LYS A 27 -4.24 7.18 -13.16
N ARG A 28 -4.48 6.18 -12.31
CA ARG A 28 -3.52 5.70 -11.31
C ARG A 28 -2.51 4.71 -11.89
N THR A 29 -1.74 5.19 -12.86
CA THR A 29 -0.67 4.42 -13.51
C THR A 29 0.61 4.40 -12.66
N GLN A 30 1.56 3.53 -13.00
CA GLN A 30 2.88 3.51 -12.36
C GLN A 30 3.58 4.88 -12.41
N ALA A 31 3.41 5.64 -13.50
CA ALA A 31 4.03 6.95 -13.65
C ALA A 31 3.48 7.93 -12.59
N VAL A 32 2.18 7.86 -12.34
CA VAL A 32 1.49 8.65 -11.31
C VAL A 32 1.93 8.20 -9.92
N LEU A 33 2.01 6.89 -9.65
CA LEU A 33 2.54 6.39 -8.38
C LEU A 33 3.96 6.88 -8.11
N HIS A 34 4.87 6.68 -9.06
CA HIS A 34 6.24 7.18 -8.97
C HIS A 34 6.26 8.68 -8.66
N LYS A 35 5.60 9.50 -9.47
CA LYS A 35 5.59 10.96 -9.33
C LYS A 35 5.10 11.41 -7.96
N TYR A 36 3.93 10.94 -7.53
CA TYR A 36 3.28 11.47 -6.32
C TYR A 36 3.86 10.90 -5.04
N LEU A 37 4.34 9.64 -5.02
CA LEU A 37 5.04 9.09 -3.86
C LEU A 37 6.41 9.74 -3.65
N MET A 38 7.17 9.97 -4.74
CA MET A 38 8.45 10.66 -4.65
C MET A 38 8.26 12.10 -4.18
N ARG A 39 7.27 12.83 -4.71
CA ARG A 39 6.92 14.18 -4.24
C ARG A 39 6.47 14.21 -2.78
N ALA A 40 5.70 13.22 -2.33
CA ALA A 40 5.31 13.11 -0.93
C ALA A 40 6.52 12.92 -0.01
N ALA A 41 7.53 12.15 -0.45
CA ALA A 41 8.73 11.87 0.33
C ALA A 41 9.68 13.07 0.46
N GLU A 42 9.65 14.04 -0.46
CA GLU A 42 10.43 15.28 -0.37
C GLU A 42 10.05 16.14 0.84
N GLN A 43 8.82 15.98 1.34
CA GLN A 43 8.30 16.73 2.49
C GLN A 43 8.53 16.02 3.83
N VAL A 44 9.19 14.87 3.83
CA VAL A 44 9.39 14.04 5.04
C VAL A 44 10.85 14.07 5.45
N ARG A 45 11.11 14.32 6.73
CA ARG A 45 12.44 14.22 7.33
C ARG A 45 12.47 13.13 8.41
N ALA A 46 13.50 12.31 8.39
CA ALA A 46 13.79 11.31 9.41
C ALA A 46 15.25 11.45 9.84
N LYS A 47 15.48 11.73 11.14
CA LYS A 47 16.83 11.98 11.69
C LYS A 47 17.64 13.00 10.88
N GLY A 48 16.99 14.10 10.46
CA GLY A 48 17.59 15.17 9.67
C GLY A 48 17.65 14.92 8.16
N ILE A 49 17.55 13.66 7.72
CA ILE A 49 17.64 13.27 6.29
C ILE A 49 16.26 13.36 5.64
N VAL A 50 16.19 13.95 4.45
CA VAL A 50 14.97 13.98 3.64
C VAL A 50 14.70 12.57 3.10
N LEU A 51 13.51 12.03 3.35
CA LEU A 51 13.15 10.68 2.92
C LEU A 51 13.22 10.53 1.40
N GLY A 52 12.89 11.59 0.66
CA GLY A 52 13.06 11.63 -0.80
C GLY A 52 14.45 11.16 -1.24
N GLU A 53 15.53 11.56 -0.56
CA GLU A 53 16.91 11.16 -0.88
C GLU A 53 17.18 9.67 -0.63
N ARG A 54 16.36 9.01 0.20
CA ARG A 54 16.51 7.61 0.59
C ARG A 54 15.39 6.71 0.06
N LEU A 55 14.36 7.26 -0.57
CA LEU A 55 13.27 6.51 -1.17
C LEU A 55 13.53 6.26 -2.66
N TYR A 56 13.23 5.05 -3.10
CA TYR A 56 13.14 4.67 -4.49
C TYR A 56 11.79 4.03 -4.76
N VAL A 57 11.01 4.66 -5.64
CA VAL A 57 9.82 4.08 -6.25
C VAL A 57 10.17 3.84 -7.72
N PRO A 58 10.03 2.62 -8.27
CA PRO A 58 10.40 2.35 -9.66
C PRO A 58 9.70 3.28 -10.65
N GLU A 59 10.42 3.79 -11.64
CA GLU A 59 9.82 4.42 -12.82
C GLU A 59 9.06 3.36 -13.64
N PRO A 60 8.10 3.74 -14.51
CA PRO A 60 7.47 2.80 -15.44
C PRO A 60 8.50 2.11 -16.33
N PHE A 61 8.60 0.79 -16.20
CA PHE A 61 9.43 -0.02 -17.08
C PHE A 61 8.80 -0.13 -18.48
N GLN A 62 9.62 0.15 -19.51
CA GLN A 62 9.34 -0.13 -20.91
C GLN A 62 10.63 -0.70 -21.54
N GLU A 63 10.50 -1.68 -22.43
CA GLU A 63 11.66 -2.35 -23.03
C GLU A 63 12.57 -1.36 -23.78
N ALA A 64 11.97 -0.40 -24.50
CA ALA A 64 12.69 0.62 -25.27
C ALA A 64 13.57 1.54 -24.41
N THR A 65 13.19 1.82 -23.16
CA THR A 65 13.91 2.72 -22.25
C THR A 65 14.63 1.99 -21.12
N ARG A 66 14.75 0.65 -21.21
CA ARG A 66 15.26 -0.21 -20.12
C ARG A 66 16.62 0.24 -19.58
N PHE A 67 17.53 0.64 -20.45
CA PHE A 67 18.89 1.03 -20.07
C PHE A 67 18.92 2.38 -19.35
N GLU A 68 18.13 3.35 -19.81
CA GLU A 68 18.02 4.67 -19.20
C GLU A 68 17.39 4.60 -17.82
N VAL A 69 16.30 3.85 -17.67
CA VAL A 69 15.64 3.61 -16.38
C VAL A 69 16.61 2.89 -15.43
N ALA A 70 17.36 1.91 -15.93
CA ALA A 70 18.37 1.22 -15.13
C ALA A 70 19.49 2.16 -14.67
N GLU A 71 19.93 3.09 -15.52
CA GLU A 71 20.94 4.08 -15.18
C GLU A 71 20.45 5.06 -14.10
N ARG A 72 19.26 5.65 -14.28
CA ARG A 72 18.66 6.55 -13.28
C ARG A 72 18.45 5.85 -11.95
N ARG A 73 18.03 4.57 -11.95
CA ARG A 73 17.97 3.74 -10.74
C ARG A 73 19.34 3.60 -10.08
N ARG A 74 20.39 3.28 -10.85
CA ARG A 74 21.76 3.13 -10.31
C ARG A 74 22.25 4.43 -9.68
N GLN A 75 21.99 5.57 -10.32
CA GLN A 75 22.31 6.89 -9.79
C GLN A 75 21.55 7.15 -8.48
N ARG A 76 20.23 6.90 -8.46
CA ARG A 76 19.38 7.11 -7.28
C ARG A 76 19.77 6.23 -6.10
N LEU A 77 20.04 4.96 -6.34
CA LEU A 77 20.50 4.01 -5.32
C LEU A 77 22.00 4.11 -5.03
N GLY A 78 22.71 5.07 -5.63
CA GLY A 78 24.10 5.40 -5.31
C GLY A 78 24.29 5.84 -3.86
N VAL A 79 23.22 6.31 -3.20
CA VAL A 79 23.19 6.62 -1.76
C VAL A 79 23.47 5.42 -0.86
N LEU A 80 23.40 4.19 -1.41
CA LEU A 80 23.71 2.94 -0.70
C LEU A 80 25.21 2.59 -0.69
N ARG A 81 26.06 3.37 -1.39
CA ARG A 81 27.50 3.17 -1.39
C ARG A 81 28.05 3.28 0.04
N PRO A 82 28.85 2.32 0.52
CA PRO A 82 29.48 2.42 1.83
C PRO A 82 30.37 3.66 1.94
N VAL A 83 30.29 4.36 3.07
CA VAL A 83 31.14 5.52 3.41
C VAL A 83 31.66 5.30 4.83
N ASP A 84 32.98 5.42 5.03
CA ASP A 84 33.65 5.24 6.33
C ASP A 84 33.26 3.93 7.06
N GLY A 85 33.12 2.84 6.30
CA GLY A 85 32.74 1.52 6.83
C GLY A 85 31.26 1.37 7.21
N VAL A 86 30.44 2.42 7.07
CA VAL A 86 29.00 2.38 7.31
C VAL A 86 28.27 2.05 6.02
N ALA A 87 27.38 1.06 6.07
CA ALA A 87 26.48 0.71 4.97
C ALA A 87 25.14 1.45 5.13
N PRO A 88 24.89 2.54 4.39
CA PRO A 88 23.63 3.27 4.47
C PRO A 88 22.44 2.42 4.01
N LEU A 89 21.26 2.75 4.54
CA LEU A 89 19.98 2.18 4.12
C LEU A 89 19.22 3.12 3.19
N ALA A 90 18.42 2.51 2.31
CA ALA A 90 17.41 3.15 1.48
C ALA A 90 16.11 2.33 1.55
N MET A 91 14.99 2.92 1.15
CA MET A 91 13.70 2.27 1.09
C MET A 91 13.27 2.11 -0.37
N VAL A 92 12.88 0.90 -0.76
CA VAL A 92 12.20 0.65 -2.04
C VAL A 92 10.72 0.45 -1.77
N LEU A 93 9.85 1.12 -2.52
CA LEU A 93 8.39 0.98 -2.43
C LEU A 93 7.81 0.64 -3.82
N ALA A 94 7.26 -0.56 -3.98
CA ALA A 94 6.74 -1.04 -5.26
C ALA A 94 5.74 -2.19 -5.11
N GLU A 95 5.00 -2.52 -6.17
CA GLU A 95 4.19 -3.73 -6.22
C GLU A 95 5.09 -4.97 -6.25
N PHE A 96 4.83 -5.91 -5.34
CA PHE A 96 5.48 -7.20 -5.28
C PHE A 96 5.10 -8.05 -6.49
N LYS A 97 6.10 -8.63 -7.18
CA LYS A 97 5.91 -9.45 -8.37
C LYS A 97 6.00 -10.94 -8.04
N ALA A 98 7.13 -11.40 -7.51
CA ALA A 98 7.38 -12.82 -7.28
C ALA A 98 8.57 -13.03 -6.35
N VAL A 99 8.72 -14.26 -5.85
CA VAL A 99 9.97 -14.71 -5.23
C VAL A 99 10.46 -15.97 -5.92
N GLU A 100 11.78 -16.02 -6.14
CA GLU A 100 12.48 -17.16 -6.72
C GLU A 100 13.59 -17.62 -5.77
N ALA A 101 13.63 -18.91 -5.47
CA ALA A 101 14.71 -19.48 -4.67
C ALA A 101 16.06 -19.35 -5.41
N CYS A 102 17.12 -19.10 -4.66
CA CYS A 102 18.49 -19.11 -5.19
C CYS A 102 19.48 -19.63 -4.15
N ALA A 103 20.71 -19.92 -4.57
CA ALA A 103 21.76 -20.31 -3.63
C ALA A 103 21.92 -19.26 -2.52
N GLY A 104 21.74 -19.68 -1.26
CA GLY A 104 21.87 -18.82 -0.09
C GLY A 104 20.66 -17.93 0.25
N GLY A 105 19.51 -18.10 -0.40
CA GLY A 105 18.30 -17.34 -0.07
C GLY A 105 17.29 -17.29 -1.21
N CYS A 106 16.78 -16.09 -1.49
CA CYS A 106 15.86 -15.86 -2.60
C CYS A 106 16.05 -14.50 -3.26
N ARG A 107 15.54 -14.41 -4.49
CA ARG A 107 15.37 -13.18 -5.26
C ARG A 107 13.92 -12.73 -5.13
N VAL A 108 13.72 -11.53 -4.62
CA VAL A 108 12.42 -10.86 -4.53
C VAL A 108 12.30 -9.89 -5.70
N TRP A 109 11.36 -10.18 -6.58
CA TRP A 109 11.07 -9.37 -7.77
C TRP A 109 9.98 -8.36 -7.48
N LEU A 110 10.21 -7.12 -7.91
CA LEU A 110 9.24 -6.03 -7.83
C LEU A 110 8.83 -5.61 -9.25
N LYS A 111 7.57 -5.20 -9.43
CA LYS A 111 7.11 -4.70 -10.74
C LYS A 111 7.86 -3.42 -11.11
N HIS A 112 8.07 -3.26 -12.41
CA HIS A 112 8.85 -2.17 -13.00
C HIS A 112 10.34 -2.12 -12.59
N MET A 113 10.86 -3.20 -12.00
CA MET A 113 12.29 -3.37 -11.72
C MET A 113 12.76 -4.77 -12.17
N PRO A 114 12.62 -5.14 -13.46
CA PRO A 114 12.79 -6.51 -13.94
C PRO A 114 14.25 -6.96 -14.07
N ASP A 115 15.21 -6.04 -13.94
CA ASP A 115 16.64 -6.29 -14.13
C ASP A 115 17.44 -6.33 -12.82
N VAL A 116 16.82 -5.94 -11.69
CA VAL A 116 17.46 -5.94 -10.38
C VAL A 116 16.50 -6.51 -9.34
N PRO A 117 16.59 -7.81 -9.00
CA PRO A 117 15.87 -8.34 -7.86
C PRO A 117 16.49 -7.84 -6.56
N LEU A 118 15.69 -7.77 -5.51
CA LEU A 118 16.21 -7.61 -4.15
C LEU A 118 16.54 -8.99 -3.58
N LEU A 119 17.74 -9.16 -3.02
CA LEU A 119 18.14 -10.40 -2.38
C LEU A 119 17.61 -10.46 -0.95
N ALA A 120 17.24 -11.65 -0.49
CA ALA A 120 16.95 -11.89 0.92
C ALA A 120 17.51 -13.25 1.35
N SER A 121 18.03 -13.34 2.57
CA SER A 121 18.35 -14.63 3.17
C SER A 121 17.07 -15.46 3.35
N ALA A 122 17.20 -16.79 3.39
CA ALA A 122 16.06 -17.70 3.64
C ALA A 122 15.31 -17.30 4.92
N LYS A 123 16.05 -17.05 6.02
CA LYS A 123 15.49 -16.61 7.31
C LYS A 123 14.75 -15.28 7.21
N THR A 124 15.29 -14.31 6.47
CA THR A 124 14.66 -13.00 6.26
C THR A 124 13.34 -13.16 5.50
N TRP A 125 13.36 -13.89 4.38
CA TRP A 125 12.18 -14.10 3.57
C TRP A 125 11.11 -14.90 4.30
N GLU A 126 11.47 -16.00 4.95
CA GLU A 126 10.55 -16.78 5.76
C GLU A 126 9.82 -15.95 6.82
N ARG A 127 10.54 -15.05 7.51
CA ARG A 127 9.93 -14.13 8.48
C ARG A 127 8.91 -13.21 7.81
N ILE A 128 9.26 -12.64 6.65
CA ILE A 128 8.36 -11.79 5.87
C ILE A 128 7.13 -12.58 5.42
N ALA A 129 7.33 -13.72 4.75
CA ALA A 129 6.26 -14.57 4.25
C ALA A 129 5.30 -15.01 5.36
N ARG A 130 5.81 -15.43 6.53
CA ARG A 130 4.97 -15.77 7.69
C ARG A 130 4.18 -14.57 8.21
N THR A 131 4.81 -13.39 8.31
CA THR A 131 4.17 -12.19 8.88
C THR A 131 3.10 -11.61 7.95
N TYR A 132 3.27 -11.76 6.64
CA TYR A 132 2.40 -11.18 5.62
C TYR A 132 1.70 -12.25 4.77
N ALA A 133 1.52 -13.46 5.32
CA ALA A 133 0.89 -14.60 4.64
C ALA A 133 -0.46 -14.20 4.03
N ALA A 134 -1.33 -13.57 4.83
CA ALA A 134 -2.64 -13.10 4.36
C ALA A 134 -2.58 -12.12 3.17
N VAL A 135 -1.53 -11.28 3.07
CA VAL A 135 -1.35 -10.35 1.93
C VAL A 135 -0.89 -11.11 0.69
N LEU A 136 0.01 -12.09 0.85
CA LEU A 136 0.52 -12.91 -0.24
C LEU A 136 -0.58 -13.85 -0.77
N GLU A 137 -1.32 -14.51 0.11
CA GLU A 137 -2.48 -15.35 -0.23
C GLU A 137 -3.56 -14.53 -0.93
N ALA A 138 -3.87 -13.32 -0.44
CA ALA A 138 -4.86 -12.45 -1.06
C ALA A 138 -4.50 -12.01 -2.48
N ARG A 139 -3.20 -11.88 -2.79
CA ARG A 139 -2.72 -11.61 -4.16
C ARG A 139 -2.99 -12.78 -5.10
N ASP A 140 -2.88 -14.01 -4.59
CA ASP A 140 -2.98 -15.25 -5.36
C ASP A 140 -4.41 -15.83 -5.34
N ALA A 141 -5.32 -15.21 -4.58
CA ALA A 141 -6.71 -15.60 -4.50
C ALA A 141 -7.41 -15.45 -5.87
N ASP A 142 -8.33 -16.39 -6.15
CA ASP A 142 -9.21 -16.33 -7.31
C ASP A 142 -10.27 -15.25 -7.11
N LEU A 143 -9.85 -14.02 -7.37
CA LEU A 143 -10.67 -12.84 -7.30
C LEU A 143 -11.06 -12.47 -8.72
N GLY A 144 -12.34 -12.21 -8.96
CA GLY A 144 -12.81 -11.61 -10.22
C GLY A 144 -12.27 -10.19 -10.48
N GLN A 145 -11.29 -9.72 -9.71
CA GLN A 145 -10.66 -8.41 -9.81
C GLN A 145 -9.22 -8.46 -9.31
N ARG A 146 -8.40 -7.51 -9.76
CA ARG A 146 -7.00 -7.42 -9.36
C ARG A 146 -6.83 -6.72 -8.01
N VAL A 147 -5.92 -7.24 -7.19
CA VAL A 147 -5.35 -6.54 -6.03
C VAL A 147 -3.85 -6.38 -6.18
N HIS A 148 -3.30 -5.38 -5.50
CA HIS A 148 -1.85 -5.14 -5.44
C HIS A 148 -1.34 -5.53 -4.06
N ALA A 149 -0.36 -6.44 -4.02
CA ALA A 149 0.52 -6.55 -2.86
C ALA A 149 1.63 -5.51 -3.01
N VAL A 150 1.63 -4.48 -2.17
CA VAL A 150 2.62 -3.39 -2.20
C VAL A 150 3.66 -3.66 -1.12
N MET A 151 4.93 -3.77 -1.52
CA MET A 151 6.06 -3.97 -0.63
C MET A 151 6.81 -2.65 -0.42
N ALA A 152 7.09 -2.32 0.84
CA ALA A 152 8.17 -1.42 1.21
C ALA A 152 9.29 -2.19 1.88
N ALA A 153 10.50 -2.11 1.33
CA ALA A 153 11.67 -2.80 1.84
C ALA A 153 12.78 -1.80 2.20
N LEU A 154 13.32 -1.90 3.41
CA LEU A 154 14.62 -1.30 3.72
C LEU A 154 15.70 -2.19 3.14
N ILE A 155 16.58 -1.58 2.36
CA ILE A 155 17.64 -2.25 1.63
C ILE A 155 19.00 -1.66 1.94
N ARG A 156 20.02 -2.51 1.85
CA ARG A 156 21.44 -2.13 1.82
C ARG A 156 22.12 -2.66 0.56
N ALA A 157 23.22 -2.04 0.16
CA ALA A 157 24.09 -2.64 -0.85
C ALA A 157 24.71 -3.94 -0.29
N ARG A 158 24.67 -5.01 -1.09
CA ARG A 158 25.40 -6.26 -0.80
C ARG A 158 26.74 -6.28 -1.52
N ARG A 159 26.72 -5.85 -2.78
CA ARG A 159 27.87 -5.58 -3.67
C ARG A 159 27.46 -4.46 -4.63
N GLU A 160 28.34 -4.06 -5.54
CA GLU A 160 27.99 -3.12 -6.61
C GLU A 160 26.69 -3.53 -7.31
N HIS A 161 25.72 -2.61 -7.32
CA HIS A 161 24.42 -2.75 -7.97
C HIS A 161 23.58 -3.98 -7.56
N THR A 162 23.92 -4.62 -6.44
CA THR A 162 23.11 -5.69 -5.85
C THR A 162 22.67 -5.28 -4.45
N TYR A 163 21.38 -5.51 -4.16
CA TYR A 163 20.75 -4.99 -2.96
C TYR A 163 20.17 -6.14 -2.15
N GLU A 164 20.25 -6.01 -0.83
CA GLU A 164 19.73 -7.00 0.11
C GLU A 164 18.67 -6.36 1.01
N ILE A 165 17.57 -7.08 1.21
CA ILE A 165 16.48 -6.70 2.12
C ILE A 165 16.95 -6.91 3.55
N ASP A 166 16.96 -5.83 4.33
CA ASP A 166 17.14 -5.87 5.78
C ASP A 166 15.82 -6.23 6.47
N THR A 167 14.76 -5.50 6.13
CA THR A 167 13.40 -5.73 6.59
C THR A 167 12.41 -5.22 5.56
N ALA A 168 11.19 -5.75 5.58
CA ALA A 168 10.13 -5.33 4.67
C ALA A 168 8.77 -5.36 5.35
N THR A 169 7.85 -4.58 4.80
CA THR A 169 6.42 -4.64 5.08
C THR A 169 5.64 -4.78 3.78
N LEU A 170 4.51 -5.48 3.86
CA LEU A 170 3.54 -5.53 2.78
C LEU A 170 2.19 -4.98 3.24
N MET A 171 1.48 -4.36 2.31
CA MET A 171 0.08 -3.99 2.43
C MET A 171 -0.67 -4.38 1.16
N LEU A 172 -1.98 -4.53 1.25
CA LEU A 172 -2.85 -4.70 0.10
C LEU A 172 -3.36 -3.34 -0.39
N ALA A 173 -3.59 -3.24 -1.69
CA ALA A 173 -4.36 -2.16 -2.29
C ALA A 173 -5.31 -2.72 -3.36
N SER A 174 -6.46 -2.08 -3.52
CA SER A 174 -7.38 -2.34 -4.65
C SER A 174 -6.74 -2.00 -5.99
N GLU A 175 -7.36 -2.42 -7.10
CA GLU A 175 -6.95 -2.05 -8.46
C GLU A 175 -6.78 -0.53 -8.68
N GLN A 176 -7.54 0.28 -7.95
CA GLN A 176 -7.43 1.74 -7.96
C GLN A 176 -6.39 2.26 -6.96
N TRP A 177 -5.47 1.43 -6.48
CA TRP A 177 -4.40 1.77 -5.52
C TRP A 177 -4.89 2.34 -4.17
N ILE A 178 -6.16 2.16 -3.81
CA ILE A 178 -6.67 2.47 -2.47
C ILE A 178 -6.18 1.37 -1.52
N PRO A 179 -5.44 1.68 -0.44
CA PRO A 179 -5.01 0.68 0.54
C PRO A 179 -6.20 -0.03 1.20
N ILE A 180 -6.07 -1.34 1.42
CA ILE A 180 -7.08 -2.17 2.10
C ILE A 180 -6.40 -3.07 3.14
N GLU A 181 -7.15 -3.42 4.19
CA GLU A 181 -6.66 -4.26 5.29
C GLU A 181 -6.98 -5.73 5.05
N GLY A 182 -7.98 -6.02 4.20
CA GLY A 182 -8.28 -7.37 3.75
C GLY A 182 -9.26 -7.39 2.58
N LEU A 183 -9.43 -8.57 1.99
CA LEU A 183 -10.28 -8.76 0.80
C LEU A 183 -11.76 -8.46 1.06
N HIS A 184 -12.23 -8.57 2.30
CA HIS A 184 -13.60 -8.25 2.71
C HIS A 184 -14.01 -6.80 2.39
N GLU A 185 -13.05 -5.88 2.22
CA GLU A 185 -13.32 -4.49 1.87
C GLU A 185 -13.65 -4.28 0.40
N LEU A 186 -13.21 -5.20 -0.47
CA LEU A 186 -13.27 -5.00 -1.92
C LEU A 186 -14.68 -4.81 -2.47
N PRO A 187 -15.71 -5.59 -2.06
CA PRO A 187 -17.05 -5.40 -2.60
C PRO A 187 -17.61 -4.00 -2.30
N LEU A 188 -17.31 -3.45 -1.12
CA LEU A 188 -17.69 -2.07 -0.79
C LEU A 188 -16.99 -1.09 -1.73
N LEU A 189 -15.67 -1.22 -1.91
CA LEU A 189 -14.94 -0.34 -2.81
C LEU A 189 -15.46 -0.42 -4.26
N GLN A 190 -15.77 -1.61 -4.75
CA GLN A 190 -16.38 -1.81 -6.07
C GLN A 190 -17.73 -1.10 -6.18
N ALA A 191 -18.60 -1.25 -5.19
CA ALA A 191 -19.89 -0.55 -5.15
C ALA A 191 -19.70 0.98 -5.18
N LEU A 192 -18.71 1.51 -4.45
CA LEU A 192 -18.37 2.93 -4.44
C LEU A 192 -17.81 3.41 -5.78
N PHE A 193 -16.97 2.62 -6.45
CA PHE A 193 -16.45 2.93 -7.78
C PHE A 193 -17.56 2.95 -8.83
N ALA A 194 -18.39 1.90 -8.86
CA ALA A 194 -19.52 1.76 -9.78
C ALA A 194 -20.55 2.89 -9.60
N ALA A 195 -20.87 3.24 -8.35
CA ALA A 195 -21.75 4.35 -8.03
C ALA A 195 -21.08 5.74 -8.16
N ARG A 196 -19.84 5.81 -8.69
CA ARG A 196 -19.07 7.04 -8.91
C ARG A 196 -19.01 7.94 -7.66
N ARG A 197 -18.81 7.34 -6.49
CA ARG A 197 -18.77 8.05 -5.21
C ARG A 197 -17.44 8.77 -5.00
N ARG A 198 -17.47 9.82 -4.19
CA ARG A 198 -16.26 10.48 -3.67
C ARG A 198 -16.03 10.04 -2.25
N PHE A 199 -14.84 9.53 -1.94
CA PHE A 199 -14.55 9.03 -0.59
C PHE A 199 -13.08 9.17 -0.18
N ILE A 200 -12.83 9.02 1.11
CA ILE A 200 -11.50 8.85 1.71
C ILE A 200 -11.47 7.50 2.42
N LYS A 201 -10.38 6.75 2.27
CA LYS A 201 -10.02 5.60 3.07
C LYS A 201 -9.16 6.08 4.25
N PRO A 202 -9.66 6.05 5.49
CA PRO A 202 -8.82 6.24 6.65
C PRO A 202 -7.73 5.17 6.70
N LEU A 203 -6.50 5.57 7.01
CA LEU A 203 -5.37 4.67 7.16
C LEU A 203 -5.02 4.54 8.63
N ARG A 204 -4.74 3.33 9.09
CA ARG A 204 -4.55 3.06 10.52
C ARG A 204 -3.17 3.43 11.07
N TYR A 205 -2.20 3.75 10.22
CA TYR A 205 -0.80 3.96 10.62
C TYR A 205 -0.28 2.82 11.53
N ASP A 206 0.15 3.14 12.75
CA ASP A 206 0.67 2.21 13.77
C ASP A 206 -0.42 1.69 14.72
N ALA A 207 -1.69 2.02 14.49
CA ALA A 207 -2.77 1.53 15.32
C ALA A 207 -2.83 0.00 15.28
N ARG A 208 -2.99 -0.59 16.48
CA ARG A 208 -2.99 -2.04 16.68
C ARG A 208 -4.12 -2.74 15.96
N HIS A 209 -5.28 -2.10 15.85
CA HIS A 209 -6.47 -2.66 15.25
C HIS A 209 -6.94 -1.76 14.12
N ALA A 210 -6.94 -2.28 12.89
CA ALA A 210 -7.51 -1.59 11.73
C ALA A 210 -9.02 -1.36 11.89
N ALA A 211 -9.69 -2.30 12.57
CA ALA A 211 -11.11 -2.31 12.85
C ALA A 211 -11.64 -1.01 13.48
N VAL A 212 -10.81 -0.22 14.19
CA VAL A 212 -11.30 1.01 14.82
C VAL A 212 -11.63 2.11 13.82
N PHE A 213 -11.18 1.98 12.56
CA PHE A 213 -11.43 2.95 11.52
C PHE A 213 -12.64 2.55 10.66
N ALA A 214 -13.30 3.56 10.08
CA ALA A 214 -14.23 3.34 8.98
C ALA A 214 -13.47 2.76 7.77
N ASN A 215 -14.14 1.91 7.00
CA ASN A 215 -13.59 1.32 5.78
C ASN A 215 -13.58 2.36 4.64
N ALA A 216 -14.53 3.29 4.63
CA ALA A 216 -14.53 4.48 3.80
C ALA A 216 -15.28 5.63 4.48
N LEU A 217 -14.96 6.86 4.11
CA LEU A 217 -15.68 8.07 4.49
C LEU A 217 -16.20 8.72 3.21
N LEU A 218 -17.52 8.71 2.99
CA LEU A 218 -18.14 9.39 1.85
C LEU A 218 -18.03 10.91 2.02
N LEU A 219 -17.77 11.60 0.91
CA LEU A 219 -17.61 13.06 0.85
C LEU A 219 -18.75 13.76 0.11
N ASP A 220 -19.74 13.01 -0.36
CA ASP A 220 -20.77 13.48 -1.29
C ASP A 220 -22.20 13.35 -0.74
N THR A 221 -22.36 13.20 0.57
CA THR A 221 -23.67 13.05 1.25
C THR A 221 -24.26 14.36 1.77
N GLY A 222 -23.56 15.50 1.61
CA GLY A 222 -24.15 16.82 1.81
C GLY A 222 -24.16 17.39 3.23
N GLY A 223 -23.24 16.95 4.08
CA GLY A 223 -22.95 17.45 5.44
C GLY A 223 -21.50 17.12 5.83
N GLU A 224 -21.27 16.63 7.05
CA GLU A 224 -20.01 15.96 7.43
C GLU A 224 -19.80 14.66 6.63
N THR A 225 -18.60 14.07 6.73
CA THR A 225 -18.30 12.81 6.04
C THR A 225 -19.13 11.65 6.59
N THR A 226 -19.73 10.81 5.74
CA THR A 226 -20.50 9.64 6.20
C THR A 226 -19.60 8.41 6.30
N PRO A 227 -19.40 7.82 7.49
CA PRO A 227 -18.56 6.64 7.66
C PRO A 227 -19.28 5.36 7.22
N LEU A 228 -18.57 4.53 6.47
CA LEU A 228 -19.00 3.21 6.03
C LEU A 228 -18.14 2.14 6.71
N HIS A 229 -18.79 1.20 7.39
CA HIS A 229 -18.14 0.12 8.13
C HIS A 229 -18.48 -1.24 7.51
N VAL A 230 -17.46 -2.08 7.35
CA VAL A 230 -17.59 -3.46 6.87
C VAL A 230 -17.25 -4.43 8.00
N LEU A 231 -18.11 -5.43 8.18
CA LEU A 231 -17.91 -6.60 9.03
C LEU A 231 -17.67 -7.83 8.16
N SER A 232 -16.85 -8.76 8.65
CA SER A 232 -16.65 -10.04 7.99
C SER A 232 -16.50 -11.17 8.99
N PRO A 233 -17.10 -12.35 8.73
CA PRO A 233 -16.90 -13.52 9.57
C PRO A 233 -15.43 -13.99 9.57
N PHE A 234 -14.66 -13.63 8.55
CA PHE A 234 -13.24 -13.97 8.43
C PHE A 234 -12.30 -13.01 9.17
N LEU A 235 -12.81 -11.93 9.76
CA LEU A 235 -11.97 -11.06 10.60
C LEU A 235 -11.53 -11.81 11.87
N PRO A 236 -10.27 -11.62 12.31
CA PRO A 236 -9.81 -12.14 13.59
C PRO A 236 -10.74 -11.71 14.74
N ALA A 237 -10.97 -12.58 15.72
CA ALA A 237 -11.92 -12.32 16.82
C ALA A 237 -11.67 -10.97 17.51
N ARG A 238 -10.41 -10.65 17.82
CA ARG A 238 -10.02 -9.36 18.41
C ARG A 238 -10.36 -8.15 17.54
N GLU A 239 -10.29 -8.29 16.22
CA GLU A 239 -10.68 -7.21 15.31
C GLU A 239 -12.20 -7.06 15.24
N ARG A 240 -12.95 -8.17 15.26
CA ARG A 240 -14.42 -8.13 15.37
C ARG A 240 -14.88 -7.46 16.66
N GLU A 241 -14.26 -7.79 17.79
CA GLU A 241 -14.53 -7.18 19.09
C GLU A 241 -14.24 -5.66 19.08
N ALA A 242 -13.08 -5.26 18.56
CA ALA A 242 -12.72 -3.84 18.44
C ALA A 242 -13.69 -3.08 17.52
N LYS A 243 -14.13 -3.70 16.42
CA LYS A 243 -15.13 -3.12 15.51
C LYS A 243 -16.49 -2.95 16.21
N ALA A 244 -16.93 -3.96 16.96
CA ALA A 244 -18.19 -3.91 17.69
C ALA A 244 -18.20 -2.80 18.76
N GLU A 245 -17.07 -2.55 19.44
CA GLU A 245 -16.92 -1.43 20.38
C GLU A 245 -17.09 -0.08 19.69
N VAL A 246 -16.45 0.13 18.54
CA VAL A 246 -16.60 1.38 17.78
C VAL A 246 -18.05 1.57 17.34
N LEU A 247 -18.71 0.50 16.86
CA LEU A 247 -20.08 0.58 16.37
C LEU A 247 -21.11 0.83 17.48
N ARG A 248 -20.85 0.43 18.73
CA ARG A 248 -21.72 0.81 19.88
C ARG A 248 -21.87 2.32 20.05
N HIS A 249 -20.85 3.08 19.64
CA HIS A 249 -20.79 4.53 19.78
C HIS A 249 -21.12 5.27 18.47
N ALA A 250 -21.48 4.55 17.40
CA ALA A 250 -21.71 5.09 16.07
C ALA A 250 -23.14 4.81 15.60
N ALA A 251 -24.13 5.38 16.31
CA ALA A 251 -25.56 5.08 16.14
C ALA A 251 -26.10 5.32 14.72
N ASP A 252 -25.49 6.25 13.96
CA ASP A 252 -25.90 6.60 12.59
C ASP A 252 -24.92 6.11 11.50
N ALA A 253 -23.98 5.22 11.84
CA ALA A 253 -23.04 4.70 10.86
C ALA A 253 -23.72 3.72 9.90
N TRP A 254 -23.35 3.81 8.61
CA TRP A 254 -23.70 2.76 7.67
C TRP A 254 -22.81 1.54 7.93
N VAL A 255 -23.43 0.39 8.19
CA VAL A 255 -22.74 -0.86 8.50
C VAL A 255 -23.23 -1.96 7.56
N TRP A 256 -22.29 -2.72 7.03
CA TRP A 256 -22.59 -3.91 6.22
C TRP A 256 -21.75 -5.09 6.68
N SER A 257 -22.35 -6.27 6.75
CA SER A 257 -21.65 -7.53 7.00
C SER A 257 -21.59 -8.37 5.73
N THR A 258 -20.40 -8.87 5.40
CA THR A 258 -20.14 -9.61 4.14
C THR A 258 -20.90 -10.94 3.99
N ASP A 259 -21.57 -11.42 5.05
CA ASP A 259 -22.42 -12.61 5.06
C ASP A 259 -23.88 -12.33 4.66
N VAL A 260 -24.26 -11.06 4.46
CA VAL A 260 -25.59 -10.67 3.98
C VAL A 260 -25.47 -9.77 2.73
N PRO A 261 -26.53 -9.67 1.90
CA PRO A 261 -26.55 -8.74 0.78
C PRO A 261 -26.25 -7.30 1.21
N MET A 262 -25.46 -6.58 0.40
CA MET A 262 -25.10 -5.20 0.70
C MET A 262 -26.34 -4.29 0.66
N PRO A 263 -26.62 -3.52 1.72
CA PRO A 263 -27.70 -2.54 1.69
C PRO A 263 -27.38 -1.40 0.71
N PRO A 264 -28.38 -0.64 0.25
CA PRO A 264 -28.14 0.54 -0.58
C PRO A 264 -27.12 1.49 0.07
N LEU A 265 -26.23 2.05 -0.75
CA LEU A 265 -25.30 3.07 -0.29
C LEU A 265 -26.07 4.35 0.12
N PRO A 266 -25.60 5.11 1.13
CA PRO A 266 -26.22 6.38 1.51
C PRO A 266 -26.36 7.31 0.30
N ALA A 267 -27.50 7.98 0.15
CA ALA A 267 -27.78 8.81 -1.02
C ALA A 267 -26.71 9.91 -1.22
N ALA A 268 -26.23 10.06 -2.45
CA ALA A 268 -25.38 11.19 -2.80
C ALA A 268 -26.24 12.46 -2.92
N ARG A 269 -25.76 13.58 -2.38
CA ARG A 269 -26.36 14.89 -2.61
C ARG A 269 -25.93 15.36 -3.99
N VAL A 270 -26.91 15.56 -4.87
CA VAL A 270 -26.68 16.24 -6.14
C VAL A 270 -26.29 17.68 -5.78
N LEU A 271 -25.03 18.04 -6.01
CA LEU A 271 -24.65 19.46 -6.01
C LEU A 271 -25.43 20.07 -7.18
N GLY A 272 -26.36 20.97 -6.87
CA GLY A 272 -27.10 21.73 -7.88
C GLY A 272 -26.12 22.35 -8.86
N THR A 273 -26.45 22.22 -10.15
CA THR A 273 -25.76 22.81 -11.29
C THR A 273 -25.53 24.30 -11.14
#